data_AF-A0A4W6FUU6-F1
#
_entry.id   AF-A0A4W6FUU6-F1
#
_cell.length_a   1.000
_cell.length_b   1.000
_cell.length_c   1.000
_cell.angle_alpha   90.00
_cell.angle_beta   90.00
_cell.angle_gamma   90.00
#
_symmetry.space_group_name_H-M   'P 1'
#
loop_
_entity.id
_entity.type
_entity.pdbx_description
1 polymer ?
#
loop_
_entity_poly.entity_id
_entity_poly.type
_entity_poly.pdbx_seq_one_letter_code
_entity_poly.pdbx_strand_id
1 'polypeptide(L)'
;MHKLQCISVATLAAKVFSRLSTRLKSSGGRPSAPLGSRILTNPDDIFKHNMWDHVQWTEEDKENARKKAQENSCVQIPLREQGKFDTEAHQYWDKFYEMHRDKFFKDRKWLFLEFPELLPLDANSRATTRRQGDRHHQHSGTTHCRPNADCQTACQGASQEKNEDATQTSTFPGQHASFRILEVGCGVGNSVFPIVNSIKETDAFLYCCDFSPRAIQLVKDHPDYDDSVCHAFVHDICEEMASFPFPPQSLDVILAVFVLSSIHPER
;
A
#
# COMPACT_ATOMS: atom_id res chain seq x y z
N MET A 1 2.72 6.78 72.98
CA MET A 1 4.18 6.55 72.90
C MET A 1 4.41 5.32 72.02
N HIS A 2 4.43 5.49 70.70
CA HIS A 2 5.63 5.43 69.84
C HIS A 2 6.52 4.19 70.04
N LYS A 3 6.57 3.34 69.01
CA LYS A 3 7.80 3.04 68.26
C LYS A 3 7.47 2.47 66.88
N LEU A 4 7.85 3.23 65.86
CA LEU A 4 8.04 2.79 64.47
C LEU A 4 9.33 1.96 64.40
N GLN A 5 9.34 0.93 63.55
CA GLN A 5 10.56 0.59 62.80
C GLN A 5 10.20 -0.09 61.47
N CYS A 6 10.72 0.53 60.40
CA CYS A 6 10.69 0.13 59.00
C CYS A 6 11.55 -1.13 58.75
N ILE A 7 11.11 -2.04 57.89
CA ILE A 7 12.01 -2.92 57.12
C ILE A 7 11.50 -3.05 55.68
N SER A 8 12.38 -2.65 54.76
CA SER A 8 12.32 -2.76 53.31
C SER A 8 12.17 -4.21 52.85
N VAL A 9 11.23 -4.48 51.93
CA VAL A 9 11.11 -5.80 51.27
C VAL A 9 11.84 -5.75 49.94
N ALA A 10 13.17 -5.70 50.01
CA ALA A 10 14.03 -6.23 48.96
C ALA A 10 14.44 -7.64 49.40
N THR A 11 14.31 -8.61 48.47
CA THR A 11 14.87 -9.97 48.51
C THR A 11 13.94 -11.11 48.99
N LEU A 12 13.09 -11.59 48.08
CA LEU A 12 12.73 -13.00 47.89
C LEU A 12 11.93 -13.05 46.56
N ALA A 13 12.29 -13.71 45.47
CA ALA A 13 13.14 -14.87 45.28
C ALA A 13 13.82 -14.79 43.91
N ALA A 14 15.12 -15.08 43.91
CA ALA A 14 15.89 -15.40 42.72
C ALA A 14 15.45 -16.76 42.17
N LYS A 15 14.62 -16.77 41.13
CA LYS A 15 14.49 -17.87 40.16
C LYS A 15 14.13 -17.30 38.79
N VAL A 16 15.03 -16.49 38.22
CA VAL A 16 14.98 -16.16 36.80
C VAL A 16 15.54 -17.36 36.06
N PHE A 17 14.64 -18.21 35.56
CA PHE A 17 14.95 -19.21 34.55
C PHE A 17 15.59 -18.51 33.36
N SER A 18 16.83 -18.89 33.03
CA SER A 18 17.46 -18.62 31.75
C SER A 18 16.66 -19.34 30.65
N ARG A 19 15.58 -18.71 30.17
CA ARG A 19 14.96 -19.14 28.92
C ARG A 19 15.84 -18.62 27.78
N LEU A 20 16.81 -19.45 27.37
CA LEU A 20 17.35 -19.38 26.02
C LEU A 20 16.16 -19.36 25.07
N SER A 21 15.90 -18.20 24.44
CA SER A 21 14.99 -18.13 23.31
C SER A 21 15.72 -18.74 22.12
N THR A 22 15.70 -20.07 22.04
CA THR A 22 16.03 -20.77 20.80
C THR A 22 14.94 -20.43 19.81
N ARG A 23 15.20 -19.41 19.00
CA ARG A 23 14.39 -19.10 17.82
C ARG A 23 14.52 -20.31 16.88
N LEU A 24 13.59 -21.25 17.01
CA LEU A 24 13.48 -22.36 16.06
C LEU A 24 13.32 -21.74 14.68
N LYS A 25 14.35 -21.91 13.84
CA LYS A 25 14.24 -21.62 12.42
C LYS A 25 13.23 -22.61 11.87
N SER A 26 11.99 -22.17 11.69
CA SER A 26 11.00 -22.90 10.89
C SER A 26 11.62 -23.13 9.50
N SER A 27 11.88 -24.39 9.18
CA SER A 27 12.44 -24.84 7.90
C SER A 27 11.37 -25.07 6.84
N GLY A 28 10.15 -24.57 7.03
CA GLY A 28 9.08 -24.58 6.03
C GLY A 28 8.97 -23.22 5.36
N GLY A 29 8.99 -23.17 4.03
CA GLY A 29 8.54 -22.00 3.28
C GLY A 29 7.14 -21.56 3.75
N ARG A 30 6.87 -20.25 3.70
CA ARG A 30 5.58 -19.69 4.12
C ARG A 30 4.46 -20.35 3.31
N PRO A 31 3.45 -20.97 3.95
CA PRO A 31 2.32 -21.52 3.20
C PRO A 31 1.67 -20.40 2.40
N SER A 32 1.40 -20.66 1.12
CA SER A 32 0.55 -19.82 0.27
C SER A 32 -0.92 -20.07 0.65
N ALA A 33 -1.27 -19.73 1.88
CA ALA A 33 -2.65 -19.80 2.34
C ALA A 33 -3.31 -18.45 2.00
N PRO A 34 -4.44 -18.42 1.26
CA PRO A 34 -5.15 -17.18 1.00
C PRO A 34 -5.59 -16.51 2.31
N LEU A 35 -5.77 -15.19 2.28
CA LEU A 35 -6.11 -14.35 3.43
C LEU A 35 -7.20 -14.98 4.32
N GLY A 36 -6.95 -15.03 5.63
CA GLY A 36 -7.94 -15.53 6.59
C GLY A 36 -8.34 -17.00 6.40
N SER A 37 -7.61 -17.80 5.61
CA SER A 37 -7.96 -19.21 5.47
C SER A 37 -7.49 -20.06 6.66
N ARG A 38 -6.60 -19.51 7.50
CA ARG A 38 -6.18 -20.16 8.74
C ARG A 38 -7.28 -19.97 9.79
N ILE A 39 -8.05 -21.02 9.99
CA ILE A 39 -8.95 -21.14 11.14
C ILE A 39 -8.08 -21.43 12.37
N LEU A 40 -8.09 -20.54 13.36
CA LEU A 40 -7.39 -20.76 14.61
C LEU A 40 -8.16 -21.80 15.43
N THR A 41 -7.71 -23.06 15.37
CA THR A 41 -8.31 -24.16 16.14
C THR A 41 -7.74 -24.28 17.55
N ASN A 42 -6.49 -23.86 17.76
CA ASN A 42 -5.82 -23.85 19.06
C ASN A 42 -5.43 -22.40 19.44
N PRO A 43 -5.95 -21.84 20.55
CA PRO A 43 -5.64 -20.46 20.97
C PRO A 43 -4.15 -20.22 21.26
N ASP A 44 -3.38 -21.25 21.62
CA ASP A 44 -1.93 -21.12 21.89
C ASP A 44 -1.12 -20.84 20.62
N ASP A 45 -1.70 -21.03 19.44
CA ASP A 45 -1.02 -20.92 18.15
C ASP A 45 -1.08 -19.50 17.57
N ILE A 46 -1.73 -18.55 18.24
CA ILE A 46 -2.00 -17.20 17.72
C ILE A 46 -0.74 -16.47 17.23
N PHE A 47 0.42 -16.72 17.85
CA PHE A 47 1.70 -16.09 17.48
C PHE A 47 2.57 -16.91 16.52
N LYS A 48 2.13 -18.11 16.09
CA LYS A 48 2.91 -18.96 15.18
C LYS A 48 3.02 -18.38 13.77
N HIS A 49 2.02 -17.61 13.33
CA HIS A 49 2.05 -16.91 12.05
C HIS A 49 1.74 -15.42 12.26
N ASN A 50 2.49 -14.54 11.58
CA ASN A 50 2.29 -13.09 11.59
C ASN A 50 1.10 -12.67 10.70
N MET A 51 -0.05 -13.33 10.79
CA MET A 51 -1.22 -12.88 10.03
C MET A 51 -2.53 -13.26 10.68
N TRP A 52 -3.48 -12.34 10.48
CA TRP A 52 -4.89 -12.37 10.80
C TRP A 52 -5.51 -13.76 10.59
N ASP A 53 -5.51 -14.54 11.67
CA ASP A 53 -6.29 -15.75 11.73
C ASP A 53 -7.76 -15.40 11.54
N HIS A 54 -8.49 -16.25 10.85
CA HIS A 54 -9.94 -16.12 10.80
C HIS A 54 -10.52 -16.59 12.11
N VAL A 55 -10.59 -15.63 13.02
CA VAL A 55 -11.23 -15.76 14.31
C VAL A 55 -12.72 -15.54 14.08
N GLN A 56 -13.50 -16.60 14.25
CA GLN A 56 -14.94 -16.49 14.31
C GLN A 56 -15.31 -15.77 15.59
N TRP A 57 -16.03 -14.65 15.46
CA TRP A 57 -16.43 -13.85 16.60
C TRP A 57 -17.48 -14.60 17.41
N THR A 58 -17.24 -14.70 18.72
CA THR A 58 -18.26 -15.17 19.65
C THR A 58 -19.38 -14.12 19.78
N GLU A 59 -20.52 -14.52 20.33
CA GLU A 59 -21.58 -13.55 20.65
C GLU A 59 -21.11 -12.50 21.69
N GLU A 60 -20.21 -12.90 22.60
CA GLU A 60 -19.57 -11.97 23.54
C GLU A 60 -18.68 -10.95 22.83
N ASP A 61 -17.86 -11.36 21.85
CA ASP A 61 -17.03 -10.44 21.06
C ASP A 61 -17.89 -9.43 20.29
N LYS A 62 -18.98 -9.92 19.69
CA LYS A 62 -19.94 -9.06 18.97
C LYS A 62 -20.57 -8.04 19.92
N GLU A 63 -20.97 -8.46 21.11
CA GLU A 63 -21.57 -7.56 22.10
C GLU A 63 -20.57 -6.54 22.64
N ASN A 64 -19.33 -6.97 22.92
CA ASN A 64 -18.26 -6.09 23.34
C ASN A 64 -17.95 -5.02 22.28
N ALA A 65 -17.90 -5.40 21.00
CA ALA A 65 -17.70 -4.46 19.91
C ALA A 65 -18.88 -3.49 19.75
N ARG A 66 -20.13 -3.97 19.87
CA ARG A 66 -21.32 -3.09 19.87
C ARG A 66 -21.27 -2.07 20.99
N LYS A 67 -20.97 -2.53 22.21
CA LYS A 67 -20.83 -1.64 23.37
C LYS A 67 -19.74 -0.60 23.14
N LYS A 68 -18.59 -1.00 22.59
CA LYS A 68 -17.50 -0.06 22.28
C LYS A 68 -17.88 0.96 21.21
N ALA A 69 -18.58 0.52 20.16
CA ALA A 69 -19.09 1.41 19.12
C ALA A 69 -20.10 2.42 19.71
N GLN A 70 -21.00 1.96 20.59
CA GLN A 70 -21.97 2.83 21.27
C GLN A 70 -21.28 3.85 22.18
N GLU A 71 -20.32 3.40 23.01
CA GLU A 71 -19.50 4.28 23.86
C GLU A 71 -18.80 5.36 23.03
N ASN A 72 -18.15 4.97 21.92
CA ASN A 72 -17.47 5.90 21.03
C ASN A 72 -18.44 6.85 20.32
N SER A 73 -19.69 6.44 20.12
CA SER A 73 -20.75 7.24 19.49
C SER A 73 -21.48 8.17 20.45
N CYS A 74 -21.25 8.06 21.76
CA CYS A 74 -21.93 8.89 22.76
C CYS A 74 -21.55 10.38 22.67
N VAL A 75 -20.32 10.68 22.24
CA VAL A 75 -19.82 12.05 22.10
C VAL A 75 -19.77 12.38 20.62
N GLN A 76 -20.67 13.25 20.19
CA GLN A 76 -20.71 13.75 18.81
C GLN A 76 -20.22 15.18 18.74
N ILE A 77 -19.72 15.56 17.57
CA ILE A 77 -19.38 16.95 17.27
C ILE A 77 -20.68 17.77 17.28
N PRO A 78 -20.75 18.91 18.00
CA PRO A 78 -21.93 19.77 17.98
C PRO A 78 -22.31 20.17 16.55
N LEU A 79 -23.61 20.19 16.24
CA LEU A 79 -24.12 20.49 14.87
C LEU A 79 -23.49 21.75 14.25
N ARG A 80 -23.32 22.81 15.04
CA ARG A 80 -22.71 24.08 14.62
C ARG A 80 -21.24 23.97 14.17
N GLU A 81 -20.54 22.92 14.58
CA GLU A 81 -19.13 22.67 14.28
C GLU A 81 -18.95 21.63 13.16
N GLN A 82 -19.97 20.82 12.85
CA GLN A 82 -19.86 19.76 11.83
C GLN A 82 -19.51 20.31 10.44
N GLY A 83 -20.16 21.40 10.01
CA GLY A 83 -19.88 22.02 8.71
C GLY A 83 -18.43 22.48 8.55
N LYS A 84 -17.76 22.84 9.66
CA LYS A 84 -16.33 23.18 9.65
C LYS A 84 -15.47 21.96 9.31
N PHE A 85 -15.78 20.81 9.87
CA PHE A 85 -15.00 19.59 9.64
C PHE A 85 -15.22 18.99 8.26
N ASP A 86 -16.35 19.28 7.61
CA ASP A 86 -16.58 18.93 6.20
C ASP A 86 -15.84 19.92 5.26
N THR A 87 -16.12 21.22 5.39
CA THR A 87 -15.56 22.24 4.49
C THR A 87 -14.04 22.44 4.62
N GLU A 88 -13.49 22.33 5.83
CA GLU A 88 -12.07 22.54 6.10
C GLU A 88 -11.27 21.24 6.23
N ALA A 89 -11.88 20.07 5.92
CA ALA A 89 -11.22 18.76 6.04
C ALA A 89 -9.81 18.74 5.41
N HIS A 90 -9.64 19.35 4.24
CA HIS A 90 -8.34 19.41 3.54
C HIS A 90 -7.27 20.10 4.38
N GLN A 91 -7.63 21.15 5.13
CA GLN A 91 -6.68 21.91 5.94
C GLN A 91 -6.16 21.09 7.12
N TYR A 92 -7.01 20.23 7.70
CA TYR A 92 -6.60 19.37 8.81
C TYR A 92 -5.62 18.30 8.33
N TRP A 93 -5.89 17.69 7.17
CA TRP A 93 -4.98 16.72 6.56
C TRP A 93 -3.67 17.37 6.09
N ASP A 94 -3.72 18.54 5.45
CA ASP A 94 -2.52 19.30 5.08
C ASP A 94 -1.63 19.61 6.29
N LYS A 95 -2.21 20.11 7.39
CA LYS A 95 -1.49 20.37 8.65
C LYS A 95 -0.92 19.10 9.26
N PHE A 96 -1.66 18.00 9.19
CA PHE A 96 -1.18 16.70 9.67
C PHE A 96 0.08 16.28 8.93
N TYR A 97 0.09 16.36 7.60
CA TYR A 97 1.25 15.99 6.79
C TYR A 97 2.41 16.98 6.91
N GLU A 98 2.13 18.27 7.13
CA GLU A 98 3.16 19.26 7.46
C GLU A 98 3.90 18.90 8.77
N MET A 99 3.14 18.51 9.79
CA MET A 99 3.68 18.19 11.12
C MET A 99 4.41 16.84 11.14
N HIS A 100 3.85 15.81 10.51
CA HIS A 100 4.34 14.43 10.65
C HIS A 100 5.20 13.94 9.49
N ARG A 101 5.06 14.51 8.30
CA ARG A 101 5.76 14.08 7.08
C ARG A 101 5.63 12.57 6.86
N ASP A 102 6.74 11.89 6.61
CA ASP A 102 6.88 10.45 6.34
C ASP A 102 6.97 9.56 7.60
N LYS A 103 6.85 10.14 8.81
CA LYS A 103 7.21 9.43 10.05
C LYS A 103 6.05 8.77 10.78
N PHE A 104 4.82 9.03 10.38
CA PHE A 104 3.64 8.56 11.11
C PHE A 104 3.27 7.11 10.79
N PHE A 105 3.19 6.78 9.50
CA PHE A 105 2.85 5.45 9.03
C PHE A 105 4.12 4.69 8.59
N LYS A 106 4.04 3.36 8.61
CA LYS A 106 5.10 2.48 8.09
C LYS A 106 4.74 2.02 6.68
N ASP A 107 5.76 1.72 5.90
CA ASP A 107 5.61 1.08 4.59
C ASP A 107 4.73 -0.19 4.68
N ARG A 108 3.75 -0.27 3.78
CA ARG A 108 2.78 -1.37 3.70
C ARG A 108 3.28 -2.51 2.81
N LYS A 109 4.56 -2.90 2.96
CA LYS A 109 5.21 -4.00 2.21
C LYS A 109 4.50 -5.35 2.36
N TRP A 110 3.67 -5.49 3.38
CA TRP A 110 2.86 -6.68 3.63
C TRP A 110 1.70 -6.83 2.63
N LEU A 111 1.25 -5.76 1.96
CA LEU A 111 0.08 -5.81 1.06
C LEU A 111 0.21 -6.89 -0.01
N PHE A 112 1.37 -7.07 -0.63
CA PHE A 112 1.58 -8.08 -1.67
C PHE A 112 1.64 -9.52 -1.16
N LEU A 113 1.82 -9.68 0.15
CA LEU A 113 1.76 -10.99 0.80
C LEU A 113 0.30 -11.39 1.04
N GLU A 114 -0.56 -10.41 1.28
CA GLU A 114 -1.99 -10.61 1.58
C GLU A 114 -2.88 -10.59 0.34
N PHE A 115 -2.58 -9.68 -0.56
CA PHE A 115 -3.33 -9.38 -1.77
C PHE A 115 -2.38 -9.52 -2.97
N PRO A 116 -1.95 -10.75 -3.32
CA PRO A 116 -1.10 -10.97 -4.49
C PRO A 116 -1.74 -10.43 -5.77
N GLU A 117 -3.07 -10.41 -5.86
CA GLU A 117 -3.85 -9.84 -6.96
C GLU A 117 -3.71 -8.31 -7.12
N LEU A 118 -3.10 -7.63 -6.15
CA LEU A 118 -2.78 -6.20 -6.26
C LEU A 118 -1.76 -5.92 -7.36
N LEU A 119 -0.98 -6.93 -7.76
CA LEU A 119 0.06 -6.82 -8.77
C LEU A 119 -0.29 -7.67 -10.01
N PRO A 120 0.18 -7.28 -11.21
CA PRO A 120 0.04 -8.14 -12.39
C PRO A 120 0.73 -9.49 -12.17
N LEU A 121 0.23 -10.55 -12.80
CA LEU A 121 0.75 -11.92 -12.64
C LEU A 121 2.28 -12.02 -12.88
N ASP A 122 2.80 -11.21 -13.80
CA ASP A 122 4.22 -11.16 -14.17
C ASP A 122 5.11 -10.52 -13.10
N ALA A 123 4.55 -9.69 -12.20
CA ALA A 123 5.26 -9.13 -11.05
C ALA A 123 5.45 -10.16 -9.93
N ASN A 124 4.41 -10.97 -9.66
CA ASN A 124 4.41 -11.99 -8.60
C ASN A 124 5.42 -13.11 -8.86
N SER A 125 5.66 -13.43 -10.13
CA SER A 125 6.60 -14.47 -10.56
C SER A 125 8.08 -14.12 -10.27
N ARG A 126 8.41 -12.82 -10.16
CA ARG A 126 9.80 -12.35 -10.03
C ARG A 126 10.22 -12.04 -8.59
N ALA A 127 9.26 -11.70 -7.72
CA ALA A 127 9.52 -11.49 -6.29
C ALA A 127 10.04 -12.76 -5.58
N THR A 128 9.65 -13.94 -6.07
CA THR A 128 10.13 -15.26 -5.61
C THR A 128 11.53 -15.59 -6.13
N THR A 129 11.87 -15.21 -7.38
CA THR A 129 13.19 -15.50 -7.97
C THR A 129 14.32 -14.67 -7.34
N ARG A 130 14.05 -13.40 -6.96
CA ARG A 130 15.05 -12.54 -6.30
C ARG A 130 15.48 -13.03 -4.91
N ARG A 131 14.71 -13.90 -4.24
CA ARG A 131 15.12 -14.50 -2.95
C ARG A 131 16.12 -15.65 -3.08
N GLN A 132 16.33 -16.17 -4.29
CA GLN A 132 17.16 -17.35 -4.53
C GLN A 132 18.47 -17.05 -5.28
N GLY A 133 18.64 -15.83 -5.81
CA GLY A 133 19.78 -15.45 -6.64
C GLY A 133 21.04 -14.95 -5.90
N ASP A 134 21.00 -14.68 -4.60
CA ASP A 134 22.11 -14.02 -3.90
C ASP A 134 23.18 -14.99 -3.33
N ARG A 135 23.32 -16.15 -3.97
CA ARG A 135 24.45 -17.08 -3.75
C ARG A 135 24.86 -17.69 -5.09
N HIS A 136 25.70 -16.97 -5.83
CA HIS A 136 26.93 -17.47 -6.47
C HIS A 136 27.38 -16.45 -7.51
N HIS A 137 28.34 -15.61 -7.12
CA HIS A 137 29.11 -14.77 -8.01
C HIS A 137 30.47 -15.45 -8.25
N GLN A 138 30.77 -15.83 -9.49
CA GLN A 138 32.08 -15.82 -10.16
C GLN A 138 32.06 -16.78 -11.38
N HIS A 139 32.10 -16.24 -12.59
CA HIS A 139 33.31 -16.32 -13.43
C HIS A 139 33.17 -15.52 -14.74
N SER A 140 34.29 -14.88 -15.07
CA SER A 140 34.60 -14.05 -16.24
C SER A 140 34.33 -14.71 -17.60
N GLY A 141 34.05 -13.87 -18.60
CA GLY A 141 34.09 -14.24 -20.02
C GLY A 141 33.93 -13.03 -20.94
N THR A 142 35.03 -12.36 -21.22
CA THR A 142 35.21 -11.34 -22.28
C THR A 142 35.01 -11.92 -23.67
N THR A 143 34.18 -11.29 -24.52
CA THR A 143 34.37 -11.31 -25.99
C THR A 143 33.83 -10.03 -26.62
N HIS A 144 34.75 -9.25 -27.22
CA HIS A 144 34.48 -8.19 -28.20
C HIS A 144 34.04 -8.79 -29.54
N CYS A 145 33.15 -8.11 -30.27
CA CYS A 145 33.33 -7.74 -31.69
C CYS A 145 32.13 -6.89 -32.20
N ARG A 146 32.43 -5.75 -32.84
CA ARG A 146 31.60 -4.96 -33.78
C ARG A 146 32.18 -5.18 -35.21
N PRO A 147 31.74 -4.47 -36.28
CA PRO A 147 30.43 -4.43 -36.97
C PRO A 147 30.58 -4.68 -38.50
N ASN A 148 29.49 -4.78 -39.26
CA ASN A 148 29.40 -4.44 -40.70
C ASN A 148 27.90 -4.38 -41.09
N ALA A 149 27.33 -3.26 -41.53
CA ALA A 149 27.48 -2.54 -42.81
C ALA A 149 26.58 -3.10 -43.94
N ASP A 150 25.66 -2.22 -44.36
CA ASP A 150 24.99 -2.04 -45.66
C ASP A 150 23.96 -3.05 -46.19
N CYS A 151 22.73 -2.55 -46.41
CA CYS A 151 22.21 -2.37 -47.78
C CYS A 151 20.96 -1.46 -47.80
N GLN A 152 21.06 -0.37 -48.54
CA GLN A 152 19.96 0.48 -48.98
C GLN A 152 19.27 -0.15 -50.19
N THR A 153 17.95 -0.16 -50.28
CA THR A 153 17.24 -0.01 -51.56
C THR A 153 15.84 0.58 -51.32
N ALA A 154 15.54 1.64 -52.07
CA ALA A 154 14.30 2.40 -52.08
C ALA A 154 13.26 1.81 -53.04
N CYS A 155 11.97 2.04 -52.77
CA CYS A 155 10.98 2.30 -53.82
C CYS A 155 9.72 2.97 -53.25
N GLN A 156 9.18 3.89 -54.07
CA GLN A 156 8.21 4.94 -53.76
C GLN A 156 6.76 4.48 -53.93
N GLY A 157 5.85 5.14 -53.19
CA GLY A 157 4.65 5.78 -53.74
C GLY A 157 3.39 4.92 -53.99
N ALA A 158 2.41 5.06 -53.11
CA ALA A 158 0.99 5.13 -53.50
C ALA A 158 0.20 5.87 -52.41
N SER A 159 -0.19 7.10 -52.72
CA SER A 159 -1.13 7.92 -51.98
C SER A 159 -2.53 7.34 -52.07
N GLN A 160 -3.13 7.00 -50.94
CA GLN A 160 -4.58 6.85 -50.80
C GLN A 160 -5.03 7.67 -49.60
N GLU A 161 -5.66 8.80 -49.90
CA GLU A 161 -6.46 9.59 -48.98
C GLU A 161 -7.61 8.69 -48.48
N LYS A 162 -7.56 8.35 -47.19
CA LYS A 162 -8.73 7.88 -46.45
C LYS A 162 -9.00 8.88 -45.35
N ASN A 163 -10.21 9.41 -45.37
CA ASN A 163 -10.85 10.15 -44.29
C ASN A 163 -10.58 9.45 -42.95
N GLU A 164 -9.65 10.00 -42.17
CA GLU A 164 -9.56 9.74 -40.75
C GLU A 164 -10.56 10.68 -40.09
N ASP A 165 -11.74 10.13 -39.81
CA ASP A 165 -12.58 10.62 -38.73
C ASP A 165 -11.70 10.58 -37.48
N ALA A 166 -11.24 11.77 -37.07
CA ALA A 166 -10.30 11.95 -35.99
C ALA A 166 -10.95 11.51 -34.68
N THR A 167 -10.85 10.21 -34.41
CA THR A 167 -11.02 9.67 -33.07
C THR A 167 -9.89 10.30 -32.27
N GLN A 168 -10.16 11.41 -31.59
CA GLN A 168 -9.22 12.01 -30.65
C GLN A 168 -8.97 10.96 -29.57
N THR A 169 -7.94 10.15 -29.74
CA THR A 169 -7.37 9.32 -28.69
C THR A 169 -6.74 10.29 -27.70
N SER A 170 -7.54 10.72 -26.72
CA SER A 170 -7.06 11.54 -25.62
C SER A 170 -5.87 10.83 -24.98
N THR A 171 -4.71 11.48 -25.01
CA THR A 171 -3.50 10.94 -24.42
C THR A 171 -3.59 11.09 -22.90
N PHE A 172 -3.33 10.03 -22.14
CA PHE A 172 -3.34 10.07 -20.67
C PHE A 172 -2.15 9.31 -20.06
N PRO A 173 -1.70 9.64 -18.83
CA PRO A 173 -0.64 8.89 -18.14
C PRO A 173 -0.95 7.40 -18.12
N GLY A 174 0.02 6.50 -18.29
CA GLY A 174 -0.26 5.06 -18.21
C GLY A 174 -1.21 4.49 -19.29
N GLN A 175 -1.49 5.22 -20.38
CA GLN A 175 -2.37 4.73 -21.46
C GLN A 175 -1.92 3.42 -22.10
N HIS A 176 -0.61 3.14 -22.08
CA HIS A 176 -0.02 1.93 -22.66
C HIS A 176 0.00 0.75 -21.70
N ALA A 177 -0.24 0.97 -20.41
CA ALA A 177 -0.22 -0.08 -19.42
C ALA A 177 -1.43 -1.00 -19.56
N SER A 178 -1.18 -2.31 -19.58
CA SER A 178 -2.20 -3.36 -19.56
C SER A 178 -2.81 -3.60 -18.18
N PHE A 179 -2.23 -3.05 -17.11
CA PHE A 179 -2.76 -3.17 -15.75
C PHE A 179 -2.65 -1.84 -14.98
N ARG A 180 -3.77 -1.31 -14.47
CA ARG A 180 -3.83 0.01 -13.84
C ARG A 180 -4.42 -0.03 -12.44
N ILE A 181 -3.69 0.56 -11.50
CA ILE A 181 -4.02 0.60 -10.08
C ILE A 181 -4.32 2.04 -9.68
N LEU A 182 -5.31 2.27 -8.83
CA LEU A 182 -5.51 3.53 -8.12
C LEU A 182 -5.37 3.33 -6.61
N GLU A 183 -4.45 4.05 -5.96
CA GLU A 183 -4.46 4.21 -4.49
C GLU A 183 -5.17 5.51 -4.11
N VAL A 184 -6.28 5.39 -3.39
CA VAL A 184 -7.09 6.49 -2.86
C VAL A 184 -6.68 6.79 -1.43
N GLY A 185 -6.40 8.06 -1.12
CA GLY A 185 -5.87 8.47 0.18
C GLY A 185 -4.46 7.95 0.39
N CYS A 186 -3.60 8.14 -0.61
CA CYS A 186 -2.25 7.57 -0.63
C CYS A 186 -1.32 8.16 0.44
N GLY A 187 -1.70 9.31 1.03
CA GLY A 187 -0.91 10.07 1.97
C GLY A 187 0.48 10.34 1.42
N VAL A 188 1.51 10.07 2.24
CA VAL A 188 2.92 10.28 1.88
C VAL A 188 3.55 9.08 1.15
N GLY A 189 2.74 8.13 0.65
CA GLY A 189 3.22 7.07 -0.24
C GLY A 189 3.65 5.76 0.42
N ASN A 190 3.19 5.47 1.64
CA ASN A 190 3.56 4.26 2.38
C ASN A 190 3.14 2.94 1.71
N SER A 191 2.14 2.95 0.82
CA SER A 191 1.87 1.81 -0.08
C SER A 191 2.38 2.08 -1.50
N VAL A 192 2.28 3.33 -1.97
CA VAL A 192 2.78 3.80 -3.27
C VAL A 192 4.18 3.28 -3.57
N PHE A 193 5.19 3.57 -2.74
CA PHE A 193 6.58 3.19 -3.07
C PHE A 193 6.82 1.68 -3.05
N PRO A 194 6.27 0.91 -2.09
CA PRO A 194 6.25 -0.54 -2.23
C PRO A 194 5.62 -1.04 -3.53
N ILE A 195 4.52 -0.42 -4.01
CA ILE A 195 3.85 -0.81 -5.27
C ILE A 195 4.74 -0.45 -6.46
N VAL A 196 5.20 0.80 -6.56
CA VAL A 196 6.10 1.29 -7.63
C VAL A 196 7.31 0.37 -7.78
N ASN A 197 7.98 0.04 -6.68
CA ASN A 197 9.13 -0.85 -6.68
C ASN A 197 8.82 -2.28 -7.16
N SER A 198 7.56 -2.72 -7.03
CA SER A 198 7.11 -4.04 -7.48
C SER A 198 6.67 -4.06 -8.94
N ILE A 199 6.20 -2.93 -9.49
CA ILE A 199 5.68 -2.85 -10.87
C ILE A 199 6.66 -2.28 -11.89
N LYS A 200 7.82 -1.74 -11.46
CA LYS A 200 8.77 -0.99 -12.32
C LYS A 200 9.24 -1.72 -13.60
N GLU A 201 9.23 -3.05 -13.60
CA GLU A 201 9.65 -3.89 -14.74
C GLU A 201 8.47 -4.66 -15.37
N THR A 202 7.25 -4.13 -15.20
CA THR A 202 6.00 -4.70 -15.72
C THR A 202 5.26 -3.67 -16.55
N ASP A 203 4.24 -4.12 -17.27
CA ASP A 203 3.34 -3.25 -18.04
C ASP A 203 2.18 -2.71 -17.19
N ALA A 204 2.48 -2.32 -15.95
CA ALA A 204 1.51 -1.78 -15.01
C ALA A 204 1.79 -0.31 -14.68
N PHE A 205 0.73 0.42 -14.31
CA PHE A 205 0.80 1.83 -13.98
C PHE A 205 -0.01 2.15 -12.71
N LEU A 206 0.58 2.96 -11.82
CA LEU A 206 -0.04 3.35 -10.56
C LEU A 206 -0.49 4.80 -10.59
N TYR A 207 -1.79 5.01 -10.44
CA TYR A 207 -2.33 6.29 -10.02
C TYR A 207 -2.38 6.34 -8.49
N CYS A 208 -2.05 7.49 -7.91
CA CYS A 208 -2.28 7.69 -6.49
C CYS A 208 -2.79 9.11 -6.24
N CYS A 209 -3.81 9.22 -5.40
CA CYS A 209 -4.38 10.50 -5.04
C CYS A 209 -4.57 10.65 -3.54
N ASP A 210 -4.56 11.91 -3.13
CA ASP A 210 -4.86 12.32 -1.78
C ASP A 210 -5.56 13.67 -1.84
N PHE A 211 -6.40 13.92 -0.85
CA PHE A 211 -7.11 15.18 -0.70
C PHE A 211 -6.16 16.32 -0.33
N SER A 212 -5.01 15.99 0.27
CA SER A 212 -3.98 16.94 0.69
C SER A 212 -2.95 17.23 -0.42
N PRO A 213 -2.86 18.49 -0.91
CA PRO A 213 -1.73 18.93 -1.74
C PRO A 213 -0.37 18.66 -1.10
N ARG A 214 -0.27 18.78 0.24
CA ARG A 214 0.98 18.50 0.96
C ARG A 214 1.39 17.02 0.86
N ALA A 215 0.45 16.10 1.00
CA ALA A 215 0.69 14.67 0.85
C ALA A 215 1.25 14.36 -0.54
N ILE A 216 0.59 14.87 -1.59
CA ILE A 216 1.01 14.68 -2.97
C ILE A 216 2.39 15.30 -3.25
N GLN A 217 2.69 16.46 -2.67
CA GLN A 217 4.03 17.04 -2.79
C GLN A 217 5.09 16.12 -2.17
N LEU A 218 4.83 15.56 -0.97
CA LEU A 218 5.75 14.63 -0.31
C LEU A 218 5.95 13.33 -1.13
N VAL A 219 4.91 12.84 -1.81
CA VAL A 219 5.01 11.71 -2.73
C VAL A 219 5.90 12.06 -3.92
N LYS A 220 5.69 13.21 -4.56
CA LYS A 220 6.46 13.66 -5.73
C LYS A 220 7.91 13.99 -5.41
N ASP A 221 8.19 14.48 -4.20
CA ASP A 221 9.54 14.80 -3.72
C ASP A 221 10.34 13.55 -3.30
N HIS A 222 9.69 12.39 -3.19
CA HIS A 222 10.34 11.17 -2.74
C HIS A 222 11.34 10.66 -3.81
N PRO A 223 12.55 10.19 -3.44
CA PRO A 223 13.57 9.75 -4.40
C PRO A 223 13.14 8.59 -5.32
N ASP A 224 12.24 7.73 -4.83
CA ASP A 224 11.72 6.59 -5.61
C ASP A 224 10.50 6.96 -6.46
N TYR A 225 10.07 8.23 -6.49
CA TYR A 225 9.01 8.67 -7.39
C TYR A 225 9.49 8.59 -8.84
N ASP A 226 8.71 7.93 -9.68
CA ASP A 226 9.03 7.66 -11.08
C ASP A 226 7.76 7.89 -11.91
N ASP A 227 7.74 8.99 -12.66
CA ASP A 227 6.59 9.43 -13.45
C ASP A 227 6.31 8.54 -14.66
N SER A 228 7.26 7.66 -15.02
CA SER A 228 7.06 6.67 -16.09
C SER A 228 6.14 5.51 -15.68
N VAL A 229 6.01 5.25 -14.38
CA VAL A 229 5.21 4.14 -13.83
C VAL A 229 4.16 4.58 -12.80
N CYS A 230 4.19 5.86 -12.39
CA CYS A 230 3.27 6.40 -11.40
C CYS A 230 2.80 7.82 -11.73
N HIS A 231 1.54 8.14 -11.40
CA HIS A 231 1.01 9.49 -11.47
C HIS A 231 0.33 9.88 -10.16
N ALA A 232 0.94 10.81 -9.42
CA ALA A 232 0.39 11.39 -8.20
C ALA A 232 -0.39 12.69 -8.47
N PHE A 233 -1.62 12.80 -7.96
CA PHE A 233 -2.48 13.97 -8.17
C PHE A 233 -3.35 14.28 -6.95
N VAL A 234 -3.67 15.56 -6.76
CA VAL A 234 -4.59 16.00 -5.68
C VAL A 234 -6.01 15.73 -6.14
N HIS A 235 -6.80 15.10 -5.28
CA HIS A 235 -8.19 14.80 -5.60
C HIS A 235 -9.04 14.63 -4.34
N ASP A 236 -10.20 15.32 -4.30
CA ASP A 236 -11.27 15.01 -3.37
C ASP A 236 -12.19 13.96 -4.00
N ILE A 237 -12.18 12.74 -3.48
CA ILE A 237 -13.05 11.67 -4.02
C ILE A 237 -14.54 11.92 -3.76
N CYS A 238 -14.87 12.91 -2.93
CA CYS A 238 -16.24 13.33 -2.66
C CYS A 238 -16.72 14.43 -3.63
N GLU A 239 -15.89 14.86 -4.59
CA GLU A 239 -16.24 15.85 -5.61
C GLU A 239 -16.75 15.17 -6.88
N GLU A 240 -18.07 15.17 -7.07
CA GLU A 240 -18.73 14.45 -8.18
C GLU A 240 -18.33 14.94 -9.59
N MET A 241 -17.96 16.21 -9.73
CA MET A 241 -17.60 16.81 -11.02
C MET A 241 -16.11 16.74 -11.34
N ALA A 242 -15.30 16.19 -10.43
CA ALA A 242 -13.86 16.13 -10.63
C ALA A 242 -13.49 15.06 -11.67
N SER A 243 -12.68 15.46 -12.66
CA SER A 243 -12.15 14.53 -13.65
C SER A 243 -10.94 13.78 -13.10
N PHE A 244 -10.88 12.48 -13.38
CA PHE A 244 -9.69 11.68 -13.15
C PHE A 244 -8.69 11.81 -14.32
N PRO A 245 -7.37 11.64 -14.09
CA PRO A 245 -6.36 11.66 -15.15
C PRO A 245 -6.33 10.36 -15.97
N PHE A 246 -7.46 9.68 -16.07
CA PHE A 246 -7.66 8.43 -16.79
C PHE A 246 -9.13 8.26 -17.20
N PRO A 247 -9.44 7.47 -18.24
CA PRO A 247 -10.80 7.24 -18.68
C PRO A 247 -11.65 6.49 -17.65
N PRO A 248 -12.98 6.67 -17.64
CA PRO A 248 -13.87 5.80 -16.88
C PRO A 248 -13.69 4.32 -17.24
N GLN A 249 -13.89 3.42 -16.27
CA GLN A 249 -13.80 1.96 -16.47
C GLN A 249 -12.43 1.48 -16.99
N SER A 250 -11.35 2.22 -16.71
CA SER A 250 -10.00 1.87 -17.16
C SER A 250 -9.11 1.22 -16.10
N LEU A 251 -9.57 1.13 -14.84
CA LEU A 251 -8.77 0.61 -13.72
C LEU A 251 -9.06 -0.88 -13.47
N ASP A 252 -8.02 -1.62 -13.10
CA ASP A 252 -8.10 -3.03 -12.72
C ASP A 252 -8.23 -3.18 -11.19
N VAL A 253 -7.58 -2.30 -10.43
CA VAL A 253 -7.58 -2.33 -8.96
C VAL A 253 -7.76 -0.93 -8.38
N ILE A 254 -8.61 -0.82 -7.36
CA ILE A 254 -8.73 0.35 -6.50
C ILE A 254 -8.37 -0.05 -5.07
N LEU A 255 -7.34 0.59 -4.52
CA LEU A 255 -6.86 0.41 -3.16
C LEU A 255 -7.31 1.59 -2.30
N ALA A 256 -8.11 1.32 -1.26
CA ALA A 256 -8.62 2.32 -0.33
C ALA A 256 -8.25 1.95 1.11
N VAL A 257 -7.07 2.35 1.58
CA VAL A 257 -6.56 1.99 2.92
C VAL A 257 -6.79 3.14 3.90
N PHE A 258 -7.67 2.93 4.87
CA PHE A 258 -8.03 3.90 5.93
C PHE A 258 -8.60 5.25 5.45
N VAL A 259 -9.05 5.33 4.19
CA VAL A 259 -9.63 6.55 3.63
C VAL A 259 -11.14 6.64 3.82
N LEU A 260 -11.90 5.56 3.60
CA LEU A 260 -13.37 5.59 3.64
C LEU A 260 -13.92 5.97 5.03
N SER A 261 -13.22 5.59 6.09
CA SER A 261 -13.59 5.95 7.47
C SER A 261 -13.43 7.45 7.79
N SER A 262 -12.72 8.20 6.93
CA SER A 262 -12.56 9.65 7.07
C SER A 262 -13.59 10.47 6.28
N ILE A 263 -14.51 9.80 5.59
CA ILE A 263 -15.53 10.41 4.74
C ILE A 263 -16.88 10.28 5.43
N HIS A 264 -17.68 11.35 5.39
CA HIS A 264 -19.02 11.31 5.94
C HIS A 264 -19.88 10.30 5.15
N PRO A 265 -20.66 9.42 5.80
CA PRO A 265 -21.40 8.35 5.10
C PRO A 265 -22.45 8.80 4.06
N GLU A 266 -22.83 10.08 4.07
CA GLU A 266 -23.79 10.66 3.11
C GLU A 266 -23.10 11.30 1.89
N ARG A 267 -21.78 11.23 1.79
CA ARG A 267 -20.99 11.72 0.66
C ARG A 267 -20.52 10.59 -0.25
#